data_AF-A0AA51YI92-F1
#
_entry.id   AF-A0AA51YI92-F1
#
_cell.length_a   1.000
_cell.length_b   1.000
_cell.length_c   1.000
_cell.angle_alpha   90.00
_cell.angle_beta   90.00
_cell.angle_gamma   90.00
#
_symmetry.space_group_name_H-M   'P 1'
#
loop_
_entity.id
_entity.type
_entity.pdbx_description
1 polymer ?
#
loop_
_entity_poly.entity_id
_entity_poly.type
_entity_poly.pdbx_seq_one_letter_code
_entity_poly.pdbx_strand_id
1 'polypeptide(L)'
;MSNNFEYLSGAINISAPLPDTLQENGLDHFYEDPNNAQWGDVLCRVLYHESIHFWQFLASGYIANLVSEEWRRLNHFEQMNEIIPKSDFLKNFTLHSDDKPFSPYELTECWARYWDVHTRSPARIIQEEKIEIERLEPIDKRLIGTYSWIEYDTIMQKGEDSHLYAQPYQWLLEKSSGNSYLIALLFPIITHASFGSPDPVSFFTGCFERATQADITKEIMEHRSGNINFDWINSWTFAWYQIVLPTLEEKNLPIFTSGFDVIQRGILGTHPIYHQYLEKAQVLWKFVKLANIFDASDEDKNNRTDYSMEQIENHAITEMAANNPWIIFALPGQPHYRHLLGHYLSPPMINFKNFTYSSDKVSSMWESGDKASESHVTFESQSNELEIRIKRFRAAEKAHSLGLPLNAFE
;
A
#
# COMPACT_ATOMS: atom_id res chain seq x y z
N MET A 1 -11.75 -15.46 12.91
CA MET A 1 -10.96 -14.25 12.65
C MET A 1 -11.08 -13.99 11.17
N SER A 2 -11.60 -12.83 10.77
CA SER A 2 -11.56 -12.38 9.36
C SER A 2 -10.16 -11.85 9.04
N ASN A 3 -9.76 -11.94 7.78
CA ASN A 3 -8.54 -11.30 7.31
C ASN A 3 -8.82 -9.80 7.13
N ASN A 4 -8.06 -8.92 7.78
CA ASN A 4 -8.16 -7.47 7.58
C ASN A 4 -7.01 -6.70 8.24
N PHE A 5 -6.75 -5.50 7.73
CA PHE A 5 -6.02 -4.44 8.39
C PHE A 5 -7.00 -3.51 9.14
N GLU A 6 -6.89 -3.44 10.46
CA GLU A 6 -7.73 -2.57 11.29
C GLU A 6 -7.05 -1.22 11.54
N TYR A 7 -7.48 -0.21 10.77
CA TYR A 7 -6.90 1.12 10.74
C TYR A 7 -6.82 1.85 12.09
N LEU A 8 -7.67 1.58 13.09
CA LEU A 8 -7.53 2.24 14.39
C LEU A 8 -6.50 1.57 15.31
N SER A 9 -6.25 0.28 15.14
CA SER A 9 -5.27 -0.45 15.97
C SER A 9 -3.93 -0.63 15.26
N GLY A 10 -3.90 -0.50 13.93
CA GLY A 10 -2.75 -0.88 13.12
C GLY A 10 -2.53 -2.40 13.05
N ALA A 11 -3.45 -3.18 13.60
CA ALA A 11 -3.36 -4.64 13.61
C ALA A 11 -3.71 -5.22 12.24
N ILE A 12 -2.89 -6.15 11.76
CA ILE A 12 -3.28 -7.06 10.69
C ILE A 12 -3.79 -8.36 11.32
N ASN A 13 -4.99 -8.79 10.99
CA ASN A 13 -5.54 -10.06 11.43
C ASN A 13 -5.48 -11.07 10.29
N ILE A 14 -4.97 -12.27 10.57
CA ILE A 14 -4.76 -13.33 9.60
C ILE A 14 -5.37 -14.62 10.16
N SER A 15 -6.32 -15.18 9.41
CA SER A 15 -7.04 -16.40 9.77
C SER A 15 -6.19 -17.68 9.68
N ALA A 16 -5.01 -17.61 9.05
CA ALA A 16 -4.04 -18.68 8.93
C ALA A 16 -3.02 -18.69 10.10
N PRO A 17 -2.43 -19.85 10.42
CA PRO A 17 -1.32 -19.92 11.36
C PRO A 17 -0.02 -19.37 10.74
N LEU A 18 0.88 -18.85 11.58
CA LEU A 18 2.26 -18.51 11.20
C LEU A 18 3.08 -19.82 11.06
N PRO A 19 3.90 -19.98 10.02
CA PRO A 19 4.78 -21.13 9.85
C PRO A 19 5.96 -21.05 10.82
N ASP A 20 6.38 -22.19 11.37
CA ASP A 20 7.45 -22.27 12.40
C ASP A 20 8.74 -21.55 11.97
N THR A 21 9.10 -21.63 10.69
CA THR A 21 10.30 -20.97 10.12
C THR A 21 10.25 -19.44 10.21
N LEU A 22 9.08 -18.82 10.08
CA LEU A 22 8.92 -17.36 10.23
C LEU A 22 8.78 -16.98 11.71
N GLN A 23 8.29 -17.88 12.55
CA GLN A 23 8.26 -17.66 13.99
C GLN A 23 9.69 -17.56 14.56
N GLU A 24 10.63 -18.33 14.04
CA GLU A 24 12.04 -18.31 14.48
C GLU A 24 12.84 -17.14 13.91
N ASN A 25 12.63 -16.78 12.64
CA ASN A 25 13.47 -15.82 11.92
C ASN A 25 12.84 -14.43 11.71
N GLY A 26 11.60 -14.22 12.18
CA GLY A 26 10.84 -13.00 11.92
C GLY A 26 10.26 -12.92 10.52
N LEU A 27 9.68 -11.76 10.18
CA LEU A 27 8.94 -11.55 8.92
C LEU A 27 9.78 -10.91 7.81
N ASP A 28 11.04 -10.55 8.05
CA ASP A 28 11.87 -9.88 7.04
C ASP A 28 12.02 -10.73 5.76
N HIS A 29 12.27 -12.03 5.93
CA HIS A 29 12.34 -12.98 4.81
C HIS A 29 11.04 -13.11 4.03
N PHE A 30 9.89 -12.89 4.67
CA PHE A 30 8.61 -12.84 3.96
C PHE A 30 8.54 -11.62 3.03
N TYR A 31 9.00 -10.45 3.47
CA TYR A 31 8.95 -9.24 2.64
C TYR A 31 10.02 -9.23 1.55
N GLU A 32 11.13 -9.93 1.72
CA GLU A 32 12.12 -10.17 0.65
C GLU A 32 11.51 -10.97 -0.50
N ASP A 33 10.96 -12.14 -0.16
CA ASP A 33 10.37 -13.10 -1.10
C ASP A 33 8.96 -13.52 -0.65
N PRO A 34 7.93 -12.68 -0.88
CA PRO A 34 6.55 -13.00 -0.47
C PRO A 34 5.98 -14.17 -1.26
N ASN A 35 6.69 -14.67 -2.27
CA ASN A 35 6.29 -15.79 -3.11
C ASN A 35 6.95 -17.11 -2.74
N ASN A 36 7.75 -17.15 -1.69
CA ASN A 36 8.37 -18.40 -1.33
C ASN A 36 7.30 -19.46 -1.06
N ALA A 37 7.40 -20.61 -1.74
CA ALA A 37 6.43 -21.69 -1.60
C ALA A 37 6.31 -22.19 -0.14
N GLN A 38 7.36 -21.99 0.67
CA GLN A 38 7.37 -22.38 2.08
C GLN A 38 6.43 -21.57 2.97
N TRP A 39 5.98 -20.38 2.54
CA TRP A 39 5.00 -19.58 3.28
C TRP A 39 3.57 -20.11 3.11
N GLY A 40 3.31 -20.92 2.08
CA GLY A 40 1.98 -21.39 1.73
C GLY A 40 1.06 -20.29 1.17
N ASP A 41 -0.07 -20.71 0.60
CA ASP A 41 -0.87 -19.83 -0.27
C ASP A 41 -1.55 -18.68 0.48
N VAL A 42 -2.07 -18.94 1.69
CA VAL A 42 -2.86 -17.94 2.44
C VAL A 42 -2.02 -16.78 2.94
N LEU A 43 -0.80 -17.04 3.42
CA LEU A 43 0.08 -15.99 3.94
C LEU A 43 0.59 -15.08 2.83
N CYS A 44 1.04 -15.66 1.71
CA CYS A 44 1.49 -14.89 0.56
C CYS A 44 0.43 -13.87 0.10
N ARG A 45 -0.84 -14.27 0.09
CA ARG A 45 -1.96 -13.40 -0.31
C ARG A 45 -2.31 -12.38 0.76
N VAL A 46 -2.70 -12.88 1.93
CA VAL A 46 -3.36 -12.04 2.94
C VAL A 46 -2.35 -11.12 3.62
N LEU A 47 -1.23 -11.66 4.10
CA LEU A 47 -0.26 -10.85 4.83
C LEU A 47 0.27 -9.71 3.97
N TYR A 48 0.62 -10.00 2.71
CA TYR A 48 1.14 -8.97 1.82
C TYR A 48 0.07 -7.93 1.47
N HIS A 49 -1.16 -8.36 1.17
CA HIS A 49 -2.28 -7.46 0.87
C HIS A 49 -2.57 -6.49 2.03
N GLU A 50 -2.71 -7.00 3.25
CA GLU A 50 -2.98 -6.17 4.43
C GLU A 50 -1.80 -5.26 4.79
N SER A 51 -0.55 -5.72 4.54
CA SER A 51 0.63 -4.86 4.68
C SER A 51 0.65 -3.72 3.66
N ILE A 52 0.12 -3.93 2.45
CA ILE A 52 -0.06 -2.84 1.49
C ILE A 52 -1.04 -1.80 2.03
N HIS A 53 -2.18 -2.20 2.60
CA HIS A 53 -3.11 -1.23 3.21
C HIS A 53 -2.47 -0.42 4.33
N PHE A 54 -1.61 -1.04 5.13
CA PHE A 54 -0.82 -0.34 6.14
C PHE A 54 0.10 0.72 5.50
N TRP A 55 0.85 0.36 4.46
CA TRP A 55 1.72 1.31 3.75
C TRP A 55 0.94 2.41 3.01
N GLN A 56 -0.22 2.07 2.44
CA GLN A 56 -1.13 3.05 1.83
C GLN A 56 -1.61 4.07 2.86
N PHE A 57 -1.97 3.64 4.08
CA PHE A 57 -2.32 4.56 5.17
C PHE A 57 -1.18 5.54 5.48
N LEU A 58 0.06 5.03 5.61
CA LEU A 58 1.22 5.88 5.89
C LEU A 58 1.51 6.87 4.73
N ALA A 59 1.26 6.45 3.49
CA ALA A 59 1.54 7.23 2.29
C ALA A 59 0.42 8.22 1.91
N SER A 60 -0.81 7.97 2.36
CA SER A 60 -2.00 8.70 1.93
C SER A 60 -2.49 9.68 3.00
N GLY A 61 -2.47 10.97 2.67
CA GLY A 61 -3.14 11.98 3.48
C GLY A 61 -4.65 11.77 3.53
N TYR A 62 -5.28 11.32 2.44
CA TYR A 62 -6.72 11.04 2.41
C TYR A 62 -7.12 9.93 3.41
N ILE A 63 -6.46 8.77 3.34
CA ILE A 63 -6.73 7.64 4.24
C ILE A 63 -6.39 8.02 5.67
N ALA A 64 -5.24 8.66 5.92
CA ALA A 64 -4.89 9.08 7.27
C ALA A 64 -5.89 10.09 7.87
N ASN A 65 -6.51 10.96 7.07
CA ASN A 65 -7.58 11.83 7.56
C ASN A 65 -8.86 11.07 7.92
N LEU A 66 -9.19 9.96 7.23
CA LEU A 66 -10.31 9.08 7.62
C LEU A 66 -10.06 8.48 9.01
N VAL A 67 -8.85 7.93 9.22
CA VAL A 67 -8.45 7.37 10.51
C VAL A 67 -8.41 8.43 11.60
N SER A 68 -7.92 9.63 11.28
CA SER A 68 -7.91 10.78 12.18
C SER A 68 -9.32 11.16 12.66
N GLU A 69 -10.31 11.10 11.77
CA GLU A 69 -11.69 11.36 12.16
C GLU A 69 -12.26 10.25 13.05
N GLU A 70 -12.06 8.97 12.70
CA GLU A 70 -12.46 7.84 13.55
C GLU A 70 -11.81 7.91 14.93
N TRP A 71 -10.52 8.25 14.99
CA TRP A 71 -9.79 8.46 16.25
C TRP A 71 -10.37 9.59 17.09
N ARG A 72 -10.74 10.72 16.45
CA ARG A 72 -11.42 11.83 17.12
C ARG A 72 -12.77 11.41 17.70
N ARG A 73 -13.55 10.60 16.95
CA ARG A 73 -14.85 10.08 17.40
C ARG A 73 -14.69 9.15 18.61
N LEU A 74 -13.71 8.25 18.58
CA LEU A 74 -13.38 7.37 19.69
C LEU A 74 -12.98 8.17 20.93
N ASN A 75 -12.04 9.11 20.80
CA ASN A 75 -11.59 9.93 21.94
C ASN A 75 -12.74 10.76 22.54
N HIS A 76 -13.62 11.30 21.70
CA HIS A 76 -14.80 12.02 22.18
C HIS A 76 -15.76 11.11 22.95
N PHE A 77 -16.00 9.90 22.46
CA PHE A 77 -16.80 8.91 23.18
C PHE A 77 -16.22 8.60 24.56
N GLU A 78 -14.90 8.41 24.66
CA GLU A 78 -14.28 8.10 25.95
C GLU A 78 -14.32 9.28 26.94
N GLN A 79 -14.23 10.51 26.45
CA GLN A 79 -14.23 11.72 27.28
C GLN A 79 -15.63 12.16 27.69
N MET A 80 -16.58 12.08 26.78
CA MET A 80 -17.92 12.68 26.93
C MET A 80 -19.02 11.62 27.09
N ASN A 81 -18.72 10.34 26.84
CA ASN A 81 -19.70 9.25 26.77
C ASN A 81 -20.83 9.57 25.77
N GLU A 82 -20.47 10.17 24.64
CA GLU A 82 -21.37 10.58 23.55
C GLU A 82 -20.85 10.06 22.20
N ILE A 83 -21.75 9.68 21.30
CA ILE A 83 -21.40 9.22 19.95
C ILE A 83 -21.59 10.37 18.96
N ILE A 84 -20.48 10.85 18.39
CA ILE A 84 -20.54 11.80 17.26
C ILE A 84 -20.92 11.01 15.99
N PRO A 85 -21.93 11.45 15.22
CA PRO A 85 -22.24 10.87 13.92
C PRO A 85 -21.03 10.90 12.96
N LYS A 86 -20.93 9.92 12.06
CA LYS A 86 -19.93 9.96 10.99
C LYS A 86 -20.13 11.22 10.14
N SER A 87 -19.04 11.94 9.82
CA SER A 87 -19.11 13.02 8.83
C SER A 87 -19.47 12.47 7.46
N ASP A 88 -19.79 13.38 6.54
CA ASP A 88 -19.97 13.02 5.14
C ASP A 88 -18.66 12.57 4.49
N PHE A 89 -17.51 13.04 4.98
CA PHE A 89 -16.20 12.57 4.53
C PHE A 89 -16.01 11.07 4.79
N LEU A 90 -16.33 10.59 6.01
CA LEU A 90 -16.29 9.16 6.35
C LEU A 90 -17.32 8.33 5.59
N LYS A 91 -18.53 8.86 5.40
CA LYS A 91 -19.58 8.15 4.64
C LYS A 91 -19.18 7.98 3.18
N ASN A 92 -18.69 9.05 2.56
CA ASN A 92 -18.36 9.10 1.14
C ASN A 92 -17.18 8.21 0.74
N PHE A 93 -16.39 7.72 1.70
CA PHE A 93 -15.31 6.77 1.42
C PHE A 93 -15.81 5.50 0.71
N THR A 94 -16.96 4.99 1.15
CA THR A 94 -17.55 3.72 0.65
C THR A 94 -18.73 3.91 -0.30
N LEU A 95 -19.15 5.15 -0.55
CA LEU A 95 -20.33 5.43 -1.38
C LEU A 95 -19.92 5.69 -2.83
N HIS A 96 -20.66 5.06 -3.75
CA HIS A 96 -20.71 5.49 -5.14
C HIS A 96 -21.52 6.78 -5.23
N SER A 97 -20.88 7.83 -5.75
CA SER A 97 -21.57 9.04 -6.17
C SER A 97 -21.94 8.92 -7.64
N ASP A 98 -23.12 9.39 -8.04
CA ASP A 98 -23.64 9.25 -9.41
C ASP A 98 -22.72 9.88 -10.48
N ASP A 99 -21.87 10.82 -10.09
CA ASP A 99 -20.90 11.53 -10.94
C ASP A 99 -19.51 10.84 -11.00
N LYS A 100 -19.30 9.76 -10.25
CA LYS A 100 -17.99 9.09 -10.13
C LYS A 100 -18.06 7.63 -10.59
N PRO A 101 -17.05 7.14 -11.32
CA PRO A 101 -17.05 5.77 -11.84
C PRO A 101 -16.84 4.70 -10.76
N PHE A 102 -16.38 5.07 -9.55
CA PHE A 102 -16.14 4.20 -8.41
C PHE A 102 -15.94 5.04 -7.14
N SER A 103 -16.02 4.41 -5.99
CA SER A 103 -15.73 4.98 -4.67
C SER A 103 -14.22 5.05 -4.38
N PRO A 104 -13.79 5.94 -3.46
CA PRO A 104 -12.41 5.94 -2.96
C PRO A 104 -12.01 4.59 -2.35
N TYR A 105 -12.92 3.90 -1.67
CA TYR A 105 -12.69 2.57 -1.10
C TYR A 105 -12.33 1.55 -2.17
N GLU A 106 -13.11 1.44 -3.25
CA GLU A 106 -12.79 0.50 -4.34
C GLU A 106 -11.46 0.83 -5.01
N LEU A 107 -11.11 2.12 -5.12
CA LEU A 107 -9.80 2.51 -5.65
C LEU A 107 -8.66 2.09 -4.71
N THR A 108 -8.85 2.16 -3.38
CA THR A 108 -7.88 1.66 -2.39
C THR A 108 -7.70 0.13 -2.51
N GLU A 109 -8.79 -0.62 -2.60
CA GLU A 109 -8.79 -2.07 -2.78
C GLU A 109 -8.16 -2.48 -4.12
N CYS A 110 -8.48 -1.77 -5.20
CA CYS A 110 -7.82 -1.95 -6.50
C CYS A 110 -6.33 -1.67 -6.44
N TRP A 111 -5.89 -0.71 -5.61
CA TRP A 111 -4.49 -0.43 -5.43
C TRP A 111 -3.75 -1.52 -4.67
N ALA A 112 -4.37 -2.08 -3.63
CA ALA A 112 -3.79 -3.21 -2.90
C ALA A 112 -3.74 -4.47 -3.79
N ARG A 113 -4.84 -4.76 -4.48
CA ARG A 113 -4.93 -5.90 -5.40
C ARG A 113 -3.97 -5.80 -6.57
N TYR A 114 -3.78 -4.61 -7.13
CA TYR A 114 -2.79 -4.35 -8.17
C TYR A 114 -1.40 -4.87 -7.75
N TRP A 115 -0.96 -4.53 -6.54
CA TRP A 115 0.35 -4.92 -6.04
C TRP A 115 0.43 -6.40 -5.66
N ASP A 116 -0.62 -6.96 -5.06
CA ASP A 116 -0.77 -8.40 -4.82
C ASP A 116 -0.56 -9.21 -6.11
N VAL A 117 -1.17 -8.79 -7.22
CA VAL A 117 -1.01 -9.48 -8.51
C VAL A 117 0.39 -9.31 -9.10
N HIS A 118 0.93 -8.09 -9.08
CA HIS A 118 2.25 -7.82 -9.64
C HIS A 118 3.39 -8.50 -8.88
N THR A 119 3.31 -8.56 -7.55
CA THR A 119 4.34 -9.27 -6.79
C THR A 119 4.19 -10.77 -6.94
N ARG A 120 2.98 -11.33 -6.93
CA ARG A 120 2.79 -12.78 -6.84
C ARG A 120 2.72 -13.54 -8.15
N SER A 121 2.77 -12.81 -9.26
CA SER A 121 2.54 -13.30 -10.63
C SER A 121 1.08 -13.66 -10.90
N PRO A 122 0.51 -13.13 -12.01
CA PRO A 122 -0.85 -13.50 -12.44
C PRO A 122 -1.06 -15.00 -12.56
N ALA A 123 -0.14 -15.73 -13.18
CA ALA A 123 -0.27 -17.17 -13.42
C ALA A 123 -0.48 -17.96 -12.11
N ARG A 124 0.17 -17.54 -11.02
CA ARG A 124 0.03 -18.19 -9.71
C ARG A 124 -1.34 -17.92 -9.10
N ILE A 125 -1.78 -16.67 -9.10
CA ILE A 125 -3.08 -16.29 -8.53
C ILE A 125 -4.24 -16.98 -9.26
N ILE A 126 -4.19 -17.08 -10.60
CA ILE A 126 -5.17 -17.86 -11.37
C ILE A 126 -5.29 -19.30 -10.87
N GLN A 127 -4.15 -19.95 -10.58
CA GLN A 127 -4.13 -21.34 -10.11
C GLN A 127 -4.72 -21.46 -8.70
N GLU A 128 -4.34 -20.55 -7.81
CA GLU A 128 -4.79 -20.55 -6.41
C GLU A 128 -6.28 -20.21 -6.28
N GLU A 129 -6.75 -19.20 -7.03
CA GLU A 129 -8.15 -18.74 -7.03
C GLU A 129 -9.04 -19.57 -7.99
N LYS A 130 -8.45 -20.53 -8.71
CA LYS A 130 -9.14 -21.43 -9.66
C LYS A 130 -9.95 -20.68 -10.71
N ILE A 131 -9.38 -19.60 -11.25
CA ILE A 131 -10.04 -18.77 -12.25
C ILE A 131 -9.99 -19.51 -13.60
N GLU A 132 -11.16 -19.71 -14.21
CA GLU A 132 -11.22 -20.26 -15.57
C GLU A 132 -10.80 -19.20 -16.58
N ILE A 133 -9.69 -19.46 -17.29
CA ILE A 133 -9.31 -18.69 -18.48
C ILE A 133 -9.96 -19.37 -19.68
N GLU A 134 -10.84 -18.67 -20.37
CA GLU A 134 -11.36 -19.13 -21.68
C GLU A 134 -10.16 -19.38 -22.58
N ARG A 135 -10.03 -20.64 -23.05
CA ARG A 135 -8.85 -21.12 -23.79
C ARG A 135 -8.47 -20.15 -24.91
N LEU A 136 -7.40 -19.39 -24.67
CA LEU A 136 -6.61 -18.85 -25.77
C LEU A 136 -6.06 -20.04 -26.55
N GLU A 137 -6.13 -19.98 -27.88
CA GLU A 137 -5.42 -20.93 -28.74
C GLU A 137 -3.98 -21.13 -28.24
N PRO A 138 -3.39 -22.32 -28.36
CA PRO A 138 -2.16 -22.68 -27.65
C PRO A 138 -1.01 -21.76 -28.06
N ILE A 139 -0.86 -20.64 -27.36
CA ILE A 139 0.34 -19.84 -27.33
C ILE A 139 1.38 -20.77 -26.70
N ASP A 140 2.46 -20.94 -27.45
CA ASP A 140 3.55 -21.87 -27.23
C ASP A 140 3.81 -22.14 -25.73
N LYS A 141 3.68 -23.40 -25.30
CA LYS A 141 3.82 -23.86 -23.89
C LYS A 141 5.20 -23.54 -23.27
N ARG A 142 6.08 -22.87 -24.02
CA ARG A 142 7.39 -22.35 -23.60
C ARG A 142 7.30 -21.02 -22.84
N LEU A 143 6.14 -20.39 -22.76
CA LEU A 143 5.91 -19.12 -22.03
C LEU A 143 5.21 -19.31 -20.67
N ILE A 144 5.03 -20.55 -20.21
CA ILE A 144 4.58 -20.84 -18.84
C ILE A 144 5.67 -20.32 -17.89
N GLY A 145 5.45 -19.12 -17.33
CA GLY A 145 6.42 -18.42 -16.48
C GLY A 145 6.73 -16.96 -16.88
N THR A 146 6.27 -16.48 -18.04
CA THR A 146 6.37 -15.06 -18.42
C THR A 146 5.07 -14.33 -18.13
N TYR A 147 5.15 -13.17 -17.47
CA TYR A 147 4.02 -12.29 -17.14
C TYR A 147 3.10 -12.08 -18.36
N SER A 148 1.86 -12.58 -18.31
CA SER A 148 0.87 -12.41 -19.37
C SER A 148 -0.10 -11.29 -19.02
N TRP A 149 -0.21 -10.30 -19.90
CA TRP A 149 -1.19 -9.21 -19.77
C TRP A 149 -2.62 -9.76 -19.72
N ILE A 150 -2.93 -10.83 -20.45
CA ILE A 150 -4.28 -11.40 -20.44
C ILE A 150 -4.58 -12.06 -19.09
N GLU A 151 -3.60 -12.73 -18.50
CA GLU A 151 -3.75 -13.33 -17.16
C GLU A 151 -3.94 -12.23 -16.12
N TYR A 152 -3.13 -11.17 -16.18
CA TYR A 152 -3.25 -10.01 -15.32
C TYR A 152 -4.62 -9.36 -15.40
N ASP A 153 -5.06 -9.02 -16.61
CA ASP A 153 -6.36 -8.39 -16.86
C ASP A 153 -7.51 -9.27 -16.39
N THR A 154 -7.39 -10.60 -16.55
CA THR A 154 -8.40 -11.56 -16.13
C THR A 154 -8.54 -11.54 -14.60
N ILE A 155 -7.44 -11.54 -13.86
CA ILE A 155 -7.46 -11.53 -12.39
C ILE A 155 -7.99 -10.22 -11.85
N MET A 156 -7.55 -9.10 -12.41
CA MET A 156 -8.00 -7.77 -11.99
C MET A 156 -9.50 -7.56 -12.26
N GLN A 157 -10.12 -8.35 -13.13
CA GLN A 157 -11.56 -8.28 -13.43
C GLN A 157 -12.41 -9.37 -12.76
N LYS A 158 -11.86 -10.58 -12.55
CA LYS A 158 -12.61 -11.78 -12.17
C LYS A 158 -12.08 -12.51 -10.93
N GLY A 159 -11.01 -12.01 -10.32
CA GLY A 159 -10.44 -12.65 -9.14
C GLY A 159 -11.39 -12.67 -7.96
N GLU A 160 -10.97 -13.35 -6.90
CA GLU A 160 -11.68 -13.35 -5.62
C GLU A 160 -11.89 -11.92 -5.14
N ASP A 161 -13.05 -11.63 -4.56
CA ASP A 161 -13.47 -10.30 -4.11
C ASP A 161 -13.47 -9.20 -5.19
N SER A 162 -13.58 -9.56 -6.48
CA SER A 162 -13.64 -8.60 -7.60
C SER A 162 -14.70 -7.51 -7.44
N HIS A 163 -15.79 -7.78 -6.72
CA HIS A 163 -16.80 -6.78 -6.37
C HIS A 163 -16.27 -5.58 -5.56
N LEU A 164 -15.08 -5.69 -4.94
CA LEU A 164 -14.43 -4.63 -4.17
C LEU A 164 -13.43 -3.81 -4.98
N TYR A 165 -12.86 -4.34 -6.08
CA TYR A 165 -11.76 -3.68 -6.79
C TYR A 165 -11.83 -3.65 -8.31
N ALA A 166 -12.66 -4.49 -8.94
CA ALA A 166 -12.62 -4.65 -10.39
C ALA A 166 -13.14 -3.41 -11.14
N GLN A 167 -14.07 -2.66 -10.54
CA GLN A 167 -14.70 -1.52 -11.19
C GLN A 167 -13.70 -0.40 -11.57
N PRO A 168 -12.79 0.06 -10.69
CA PRO A 168 -11.70 0.95 -11.08
C PRO A 168 -10.88 0.41 -12.24
N TYR A 169 -10.53 -0.88 -12.23
CA TYR A 169 -9.70 -1.47 -13.27
C TYR A 169 -10.41 -1.60 -14.62
N GLN A 170 -11.70 -1.97 -14.62
CA GLN A 170 -12.53 -2.01 -15.83
C GLN A 170 -12.64 -0.63 -16.48
N TRP A 171 -12.80 0.42 -15.66
CA TRP A 171 -12.80 1.80 -16.15
C TRP A 171 -11.46 2.17 -16.82
N LEU A 172 -10.33 1.75 -16.25
CA LEU A 172 -9.01 1.97 -16.85
C LEU A 172 -8.86 1.27 -18.20
N LEU A 173 -9.32 0.02 -18.31
CA LEU A 173 -9.32 -0.73 -19.58
C LEU A 173 -10.16 -0.02 -20.64
N GLU A 174 -11.35 0.46 -20.28
CA GLU A 174 -12.20 1.22 -21.19
C GLU A 174 -11.48 2.50 -21.69
N LYS A 175 -10.94 3.32 -20.77
CA LYS A 175 -10.29 4.58 -21.12
C LYS A 175 -9.02 4.43 -21.92
N SER A 176 -8.26 3.38 -21.66
CA SER A 176 -7.02 3.07 -22.37
C SER A 176 -7.21 2.28 -23.67
N SER A 177 -8.46 2.02 -24.09
CA SER A 177 -8.78 1.15 -25.23
C SER A 177 -8.13 -0.24 -25.11
N GLY A 178 -8.08 -0.80 -23.89
CA GLY A 178 -7.48 -2.10 -23.59
C GLY A 178 -5.96 -2.11 -23.52
N ASN A 179 -5.29 -0.97 -23.34
CA ASN A 179 -3.83 -0.92 -23.21
C ASN A 179 -3.40 -1.22 -21.76
N SER A 180 -3.34 -2.51 -21.42
CA SER A 180 -3.00 -3.01 -20.08
C SER A 180 -1.59 -2.64 -19.63
N TYR A 181 -0.66 -2.49 -20.58
CA TYR A 181 0.71 -2.05 -20.27
C TYR A 181 0.73 -0.60 -19.78
N LEU A 182 0.00 0.31 -20.44
CA LEU A 182 -0.13 1.70 -19.99
C LEU A 182 -0.76 1.76 -18.59
N ILE A 183 -1.79 0.95 -18.34
CA ILE A 183 -2.42 0.85 -17.02
C ILE A 183 -1.39 0.41 -15.99
N ALA A 184 -0.71 -0.73 -16.22
CA ALA A 184 0.27 -1.25 -15.29
C ALA A 184 1.38 -0.23 -15.00
N LEU A 185 1.80 0.51 -16.00
CA LEU A 185 2.86 1.49 -15.83
C LEU A 185 2.44 2.70 -14.98
N LEU A 186 1.25 3.23 -15.22
CA LEU A 186 0.86 4.54 -14.66
C LEU A 186 -0.07 4.46 -13.45
N PHE A 187 -0.84 3.38 -13.32
CA PHE A 187 -1.77 3.20 -12.23
C PHE A 187 -1.14 3.43 -10.85
N PRO A 188 -0.02 2.79 -10.47
CA PRO A 188 0.52 2.99 -9.12
C PRO A 188 0.95 4.44 -8.84
N ILE A 189 1.46 5.14 -9.86
CA ILE A 189 1.93 6.53 -9.75
C ILE A 189 0.74 7.47 -9.57
N ILE A 190 -0.26 7.33 -10.45
CA ILE A 190 -1.47 8.16 -10.44
C ILE A 190 -2.28 7.90 -9.17
N THR A 191 -2.46 6.64 -8.77
CA THR A 191 -3.21 6.28 -7.57
C THR A 191 -2.53 6.83 -6.31
N HIS A 192 -1.21 6.67 -6.19
CA HIS A 192 -0.45 7.24 -5.08
C HIS A 192 -0.67 8.76 -4.97
N ALA A 193 -0.48 9.50 -6.07
CA ALA A 193 -0.69 10.95 -6.09
C ALA A 193 -2.13 11.33 -5.74
N SER A 194 -3.11 10.55 -6.21
CA SER A 194 -4.54 10.78 -5.96
C SER A 194 -4.91 10.67 -4.50
N PHE A 195 -4.34 9.72 -3.79
CA PHE A 195 -4.55 9.55 -2.36
C PHE A 195 -3.84 10.60 -1.49
N GLY A 196 -3.05 11.50 -2.09
CA GLY A 196 -2.59 12.74 -1.47
C GLY A 196 -3.53 13.94 -1.61
N SER A 197 -4.62 13.80 -2.38
CA SER A 197 -5.66 14.82 -2.60
C SER A 197 -6.87 14.61 -1.67
N PRO A 198 -7.63 15.68 -1.31
CA PRO A 198 -8.91 15.55 -0.62
C PRO A 198 -10.02 14.89 -1.46
N ASP A 199 -9.87 14.81 -2.79
CA ASP A 199 -10.79 14.13 -3.70
C ASP A 199 -10.03 13.15 -4.62
N PRO A 200 -9.72 11.93 -4.12
CA PRO A 200 -8.84 11.00 -4.81
C PRO A 200 -9.44 10.51 -6.13
N VAL A 201 -10.73 10.20 -6.18
CA VAL A 201 -11.35 9.66 -7.40
C VAL A 201 -11.37 10.69 -8.51
N SER A 202 -11.80 11.93 -8.24
CA SER A 202 -11.85 12.97 -9.27
C SER A 202 -10.46 13.38 -9.76
N PHE A 203 -9.44 13.30 -8.90
CA PHE A 203 -8.06 13.56 -9.30
C PHE A 203 -7.50 12.41 -10.13
N PHE A 204 -7.72 11.17 -9.69
CA PHE A 204 -7.33 9.95 -10.37
C PHE A 204 -7.87 9.90 -11.80
N THR A 205 -9.18 10.12 -11.97
CA THR A 205 -9.81 10.08 -13.29
C THR A 205 -9.25 11.16 -14.21
N GLY A 206 -9.04 12.38 -13.72
CA GLY A 206 -8.43 13.45 -14.50
C GLY A 206 -6.99 13.15 -14.93
N CYS A 207 -6.19 12.59 -14.03
CA CYS A 207 -4.83 12.16 -14.34
C CYS A 207 -4.83 11.05 -15.40
N PHE A 208 -5.70 10.04 -15.27
CA PHE A 208 -5.72 8.94 -16.22
C PHE A 208 -6.28 9.34 -17.58
N GLU A 209 -7.29 10.20 -17.65
CA GLU A 209 -7.77 10.77 -18.90
C GLU A 209 -6.66 11.54 -19.63
N ARG A 210 -5.87 12.32 -18.90
CA ARG A 210 -4.66 12.96 -19.44
C ARG A 210 -3.64 11.93 -19.93
N ALA A 211 -3.38 10.88 -19.15
CA ALA A 211 -2.45 9.82 -19.54
C ALA A 211 -2.80 9.15 -20.87
N THR A 212 -4.10 9.07 -21.20
CA THR A 212 -4.60 8.48 -22.45
C THR A 212 -4.54 9.42 -23.67
N GLN A 213 -4.04 10.65 -23.50
CA GLN A 213 -3.79 11.55 -24.63
C GLN A 213 -2.71 10.96 -25.55
N ALA A 214 -2.89 11.12 -26.86
CA ALA A 214 -2.13 10.39 -27.87
C ALA A 214 -0.62 10.69 -27.84
N ASP A 215 -0.25 11.94 -27.56
CA ASP A 215 1.12 12.39 -27.39
C ASP A 215 1.78 11.80 -26.14
N ILE A 216 1.09 11.82 -25.00
CA ILE A 216 1.56 11.24 -23.74
C ILE A 216 1.72 9.73 -23.87
N THR A 217 0.70 9.04 -24.40
CA THR A 217 0.75 7.59 -24.60
C THR A 217 1.90 7.21 -25.54
N LYS A 218 2.07 7.94 -26.65
CA LYS A 218 3.15 7.69 -27.61
C LYS A 218 4.53 7.79 -26.93
N GLU A 219 4.77 8.88 -26.21
CA GLU A 219 6.04 9.12 -25.52
C GLU A 219 6.39 7.98 -24.55
N ILE A 220 5.42 7.55 -23.74
CA ILE A 220 5.60 6.45 -22.77
C ILE A 220 5.87 5.12 -23.49
N MET A 221 5.12 4.82 -24.57
CA MET A 221 5.29 3.57 -25.30
C MET A 221 6.62 3.51 -26.07
N GLU A 222 7.18 4.64 -26.51
CA GLU A 222 8.46 4.72 -27.23
C GLU A 222 9.67 4.46 -26.32
N HIS A 223 9.56 4.73 -25.01
CA HIS A 223 10.65 4.60 -24.04
C HIS A 223 10.61 3.34 -23.17
N ARG A 224 9.76 2.36 -23.51
CA ARG A 224 9.67 1.10 -22.76
C ARG A 224 10.95 0.26 -22.91
N SER A 225 11.43 -0.26 -21.79
CA SER A 225 12.51 -1.25 -21.73
C SER A 225 12.01 -2.69 -21.93
N GLY A 226 10.72 -2.94 -21.67
CA GLY A 226 10.15 -4.28 -21.67
C GLY A 226 10.31 -5.00 -20.32
N ASN A 227 10.91 -4.34 -19.33
CA ASN A 227 10.93 -4.77 -17.94
C ASN A 227 10.15 -3.76 -17.11
N ILE A 228 9.00 -4.20 -16.59
CA ILE A 228 8.06 -3.34 -15.87
C ILE A 228 8.68 -2.65 -14.65
N ASN A 229 9.66 -3.27 -13.98
CA ASN A 229 10.34 -2.66 -12.84
C ASN A 229 11.13 -1.42 -13.25
N PHE A 230 11.90 -1.50 -14.34
CA PHE A 230 12.60 -0.34 -14.90
C PHE A 230 11.63 0.68 -15.46
N ASP A 231 10.58 0.21 -16.11
CA ASP A 231 9.61 1.09 -16.75
C ASP A 231 8.88 1.95 -15.70
N TRP A 232 8.52 1.41 -14.52
CA TRP A 232 7.95 2.19 -13.41
C TRP A 232 8.87 3.33 -12.95
N ILE A 233 10.16 3.03 -12.75
CA ILE A 233 11.17 3.98 -12.29
C ILE A 233 11.35 5.09 -13.35
N ASN A 234 11.56 4.69 -14.61
CA ASN A 234 11.77 5.62 -15.71
C ASN A 234 10.55 6.51 -15.97
N SER A 235 9.34 5.96 -15.80
CA SER A 235 8.11 6.67 -16.11
C SER A 235 7.65 7.61 -15.01
N TRP A 236 8.13 7.45 -13.78
CA TRP A 236 7.71 8.28 -12.65
C TRP A 236 7.93 9.78 -12.88
N THR A 237 9.14 10.19 -13.23
CA THR A 237 9.47 11.61 -13.44
C THR A 237 8.60 12.18 -14.55
N PHE A 238 8.50 11.44 -15.65
CA PHE A 238 7.65 11.82 -16.77
C PHE A 238 6.17 11.94 -16.36
N ALA A 239 5.60 10.92 -15.73
CA ALA A 239 4.22 10.91 -15.28
C ALA A 239 3.95 12.01 -14.25
N TRP A 240 4.88 12.28 -13.35
CA TRP A 240 4.73 13.34 -12.37
C TRP A 240 4.63 14.71 -13.04
N TYR A 241 5.56 15.03 -13.95
CA TYR A 241 5.61 16.35 -14.61
C TYR A 241 4.58 16.54 -15.72
N GLN A 242 4.24 15.49 -16.47
CA GLN A 242 3.35 15.59 -17.63
C GLN A 242 1.90 15.22 -17.31
N ILE A 243 1.65 14.44 -16.25
CA ILE A 243 0.31 13.98 -15.89
C ILE A 243 -0.15 14.55 -14.56
N VAL A 244 0.59 14.31 -13.48
CA VAL A 244 0.15 14.62 -12.11
C VAL A 244 0.12 16.13 -11.84
N LEU A 245 1.25 16.84 -12.05
CA LEU A 245 1.35 18.26 -11.76
C LEU A 245 0.36 19.12 -12.57
N PRO A 246 0.22 18.93 -13.90
CA PRO A 246 -0.76 19.69 -14.68
C PRO A 246 -2.20 19.46 -14.20
N THR A 247 -2.55 18.21 -13.83
CA THR A 247 -3.89 17.90 -13.31
C THR A 247 -4.14 18.57 -11.95
N LEU A 248 -3.10 18.68 -11.11
CA LEU A 248 -3.17 19.34 -9.80
C LEU A 248 -3.40 20.84 -9.96
N GLU A 249 -2.67 21.47 -10.88
CA GLU A 249 -2.81 22.88 -11.23
C GLU A 249 -4.21 23.18 -11.78
N GLU A 250 -4.70 22.38 -12.75
CA GLU A 250 -6.00 22.57 -13.38
C GLU A 250 -7.18 22.41 -12.40
N LYS A 251 -7.07 21.47 -11.46
CA LYS A 251 -8.10 21.24 -10.44
C LYS A 251 -7.95 22.16 -9.22
N ASN A 252 -6.92 23.00 -9.17
CA ASN A 252 -6.61 23.89 -8.05
C ASN A 252 -6.59 23.14 -6.70
N LEU A 253 -5.98 21.95 -6.70
CA LEU A 253 -5.89 21.10 -5.52
C LEU A 253 -4.64 21.45 -4.70
N PRO A 254 -4.67 21.24 -3.37
CA PRO A 254 -3.48 21.44 -2.56
C PRO A 254 -2.36 20.49 -2.98
N ILE A 255 -1.12 20.88 -2.65
CA ILE A 255 0.04 20.01 -2.80
C ILE A 255 -0.20 18.69 -2.07
N PHE A 256 0.28 17.59 -2.67
CA PHE A 256 0.27 16.24 -2.13
C PHE A 256 0.52 16.23 -0.61
N THR A 257 -0.40 15.60 0.14
CA THR A 257 -0.27 15.39 1.58
C THR A 257 -0.07 13.90 1.85
N SER A 258 1.02 13.53 2.53
CA SER A 258 1.27 12.15 2.96
C SER A 258 0.49 11.80 4.24
N GLY A 259 0.36 10.52 4.56
CA GLY A 259 -0.19 10.09 5.84
C GLY A 259 0.68 10.53 7.02
N PHE A 260 2.00 10.54 6.85
CA PHE A 260 2.94 11.08 7.85
C PHE A 260 2.69 12.56 8.16
N ASP A 261 2.37 13.38 7.15
CA ASP A 261 2.04 14.79 7.37
C ASP A 261 0.78 14.94 8.25
N VAL A 262 -0.22 14.09 8.03
CA VAL A 262 -1.45 14.06 8.83
C VAL A 262 -1.17 13.59 10.26
N ILE A 263 -0.33 12.57 10.44
CA ILE A 263 0.10 12.10 11.76
C ILE A 263 0.85 13.22 12.50
N GLN A 264 1.80 13.89 11.84
CA GLN A 264 2.62 14.92 12.47
C GLN A 264 1.83 16.15 12.90
N ARG A 265 0.87 16.61 12.09
CA ARG A 265 0.13 17.87 12.34
C ARG A 265 -1.20 17.70 13.06
N GLY A 266 -1.73 16.47 13.12
CA GLY A 266 -3.11 16.18 13.51
C GLY A 266 -3.25 15.46 14.86
N ILE A 267 -4.50 15.08 15.18
CA ILE A 267 -4.82 14.31 16.40
C ILE A 267 -4.22 12.89 16.39
N LEU A 268 -3.85 12.38 15.22
CA LEU A 268 -3.08 11.13 15.14
C LEU A 268 -1.67 11.24 15.72
N GLY A 269 -1.15 12.46 15.92
CA GLY A 269 0.13 12.68 16.61
C GLY A 269 0.11 12.24 18.08
N THR A 270 -1.07 12.05 18.68
CA THR A 270 -1.22 11.48 20.03
C THR A 270 -1.64 10.01 20.02
N HIS A 271 -1.83 9.42 18.84
CA HIS A 271 -2.22 8.02 18.70
C HIS A 271 -1.07 7.12 19.19
N PRO A 272 -1.27 6.21 20.16
CA PRO A 272 -0.17 5.52 20.86
C PRO A 272 0.74 4.69 19.94
N ILE A 273 0.23 4.27 18.79
CA ILE A 273 0.97 3.50 17.79
C ILE A 273 1.57 4.41 16.69
N TYR A 274 0.71 5.08 15.91
CA TYR A 274 1.15 5.80 14.69
C TYR A 274 2.12 6.95 14.91
N HIS A 275 2.13 7.63 16.07
CA HIS A 275 3.13 8.68 16.32
C HIS A 275 4.57 8.14 16.26
N GLN A 276 4.78 6.86 16.58
CA GLN A 276 6.09 6.20 16.57
C GLN A 276 6.61 5.98 15.13
N TYR A 277 5.71 5.93 14.15
CA TYR A 277 6.09 5.74 12.74
C TYR A 277 6.72 6.98 12.09
N LEU A 278 6.58 8.16 12.71
CA LEU A 278 7.31 9.36 12.28
C LEU A 278 8.83 9.17 12.43
N GLU A 279 9.27 8.54 13.51
CA GLU A 279 10.68 8.24 13.75
C GLU A 279 11.18 7.13 12.81
N LYS A 280 10.40 6.04 12.66
CA LYS A 280 10.72 4.95 11.71
C LYS A 280 10.89 5.46 10.28
N ALA A 281 10.03 6.37 9.83
CA ALA A 281 10.15 7.00 8.51
C ALA A 281 11.44 7.81 8.36
N GLN A 282 11.85 8.55 9.40
CA GLN A 282 13.11 9.29 9.37
C GLN A 282 14.34 8.36 9.27
N VAL A 283 14.30 7.19 9.92
CA VAL A 283 15.37 6.18 9.81
C VAL A 283 15.43 5.65 8.38
N LEU A 284 14.30 5.25 7.81
CA LEU A 284 14.23 4.81 6.41
C LEU A 284 14.79 5.87 5.45
N TRP A 285 14.39 7.12 5.60
CA TRP A 285 14.88 8.21 4.74
C TRP A 285 16.38 8.44 4.86
N LYS A 286 16.95 8.34 6.08
CA LYS A 286 18.40 8.45 6.27
C LYS A 286 19.14 7.29 5.60
N PHE A 287 18.61 6.08 5.72
CA PHE A 287 19.18 4.90 5.09
C PHE A 287 19.21 5.04 3.57
N VAL A 288 18.08 5.39 2.95
CA VAL A 288 17.98 5.58 1.50
C VAL A 288 18.94 6.65 1.00
N LYS A 289 19.07 7.78 1.71
CA LYS A 289 20.02 8.83 1.35
C LYS A 289 21.48 8.38 1.48
N LEU A 290 21.82 7.61 2.52
CA LEU A 290 23.16 7.10 2.71
C LEU A 290 23.54 6.05 1.66
N ALA A 291 22.62 5.13 1.35
CA ALA A 291 22.81 4.15 0.29
C ALA A 291 23.14 4.83 -1.05
N ASN A 292 22.43 5.92 -1.39
CA ASN A 292 22.70 6.70 -2.59
C ASN A 292 24.10 7.34 -2.61
N ILE A 293 24.57 7.84 -1.45
CA ILE A 293 25.90 8.46 -1.34
C ILE A 293 27.01 7.42 -1.53
N PHE A 294 26.85 6.23 -0.94
CA PHE A 294 27.84 5.16 -1.09
C PHE A 294 27.91 4.64 -2.52
N ASP A 295 26.76 4.50 -3.18
CA ASP A 295 26.69 4.08 -4.57
C ASP A 295 27.34 5.11 -5.52
N ALA A 296 27.10 6.41 -5.29
CA ALA A 296 27.75 7.48 -6.04
C ALA A 296 29.28 7.55 -5.82
N SER A 297 29.80 7.05 -4.69
CA SER A 297 31.24 7.06 -4.40
C SER A 297 32.04 5.98 -5.14
N ASP A 298 31.37 4.93 -5.63
CA ASP A 298 31.98 3.91 -6.48
C ASP A 298 31.97 4.29 -7.98
N GLU A 299 31.22 5.34 -8.37
CA GLU A 299 31.17 5.86 -9.75
C GLU A 299 32.46 6.57 -10.19
N ASP A 300 33.40 6.84 -9.28
CA ASP A 300 34.71 7.43 -9.61
C ASP A 300 35.67 6.42 -10.30
N LYS A 301 35.20 5.20 -10.57
CA LYS A 301 35.86 4.25 -11.48
C LYS A 301 35.16 4.30 -12.84
N ASN A 302 35.77 5.01 -13.78
CA ASN A 302 35.41 5.26 -15.19
C ASN A 302 35.04 4.06 -16.10
N ASN A 303 34.56 2.93 -15.59
CA ASN A 303 34.11 1.76 -16.36
C ASN A 303 32.63 1.45 -16.09
N ARG A 304 31.71 2.33 -16.52
CA ARG A 304 30.27 2.02 -16.59
C ARG A 304 29.93 0.88 -17.58
N THR A 305 30.90 0.32 -18.29
CA THR A 305 30.73 -0.78 -19.26
C THR A 305 30.59 -2.17 -18.65
N ASP A 306 30.85 -2.34 -17.34
CA ASP A 306 30.86 -3.64 -16.66
C ASP A 306 29.70 -3.86 -15.68
N TYR A 307 28.75 -2.91 -15.58
CA TYR A 307 27.60 -3.10 -14.69
C TYR A 307 26.65 -4.17 -15.21
N SER A 308 26.21 -5.06 -14.32
CA SER A 308 25.06 -5.92 -14.60
C SER A 308 23.78 -5.08 -14.65
N MET A 309 22.75 -5.57 -15.36
CA MET A 309 21.44 -4.92 -15.39
C MET A 309 20.87 -4.70 -13.98
N GLU A 310 21.07 -5.67 -13.08
CA GLU A 310 20.65 -5.61 -11.68
C GLU A 310 21.33 -4.45 -10.93
N GLN A 311 22.62 -4.20 -11.17
CA GLN A 311 23.32 -3.08 -10.54
C GLN A 311 22.81 -1.73 -11.05
N ILE A 312 22.48 -1.64 -12.35
CA ILE A 312 21.87 -0.43 -12.93
C ILE A 312 20.48 -0.19 -12.34
N GLU A 313 19.69 -1.24 -12.15
CA GLU A 313 18.37 -1.18 -11.49
C GLU A 313 18.51 -0.64 -10.07
N ASN A 314 19.40 -1.22 -9.28
CA ASN A 314 19.59 -0.87 -7.88
C ASN A 314 20.08 0.57 -7.71
N HIS A 315 20.96 1.02 -8.60
CA HIS A 315 21.42 2.41 -8.62
C HIS A 315 20.26 3.38 -8.90
N ALA A 316 19.49 3.14 -9.97
CA ALA A 316 18.36 3.99 -10.33
C ALA A 316 17.28 4.02 -9.23
N ILE A 317 16.97 2.87 -8.64
CA ILE A 317 16.05 2.74 -7.48
C ILE A 317 16.51 3.62 -6.33
N THR A 318 17.80 3.58 -6.00
CA THR A 318 18.37 4.24 -4.82
C THR A 318 18.48 5.75 -5.03
N GLU A 319 18.98 6.19 -6.19
CA GLU A 319 19.07 7.60 -6.56
C GLU A 319 17.69 8.26 -6.53
N MET A 320 16.72 7.59 -7.14
CA MET A 320 15.38 8.12 -7.27
C MET A 320 14.66 8.22 -5.94
N ALA A 321 14.79 7.21 -5.07
CA ALA A 321 14.25 7.26 -3.72
C ALA A 321 14.94 8.31 -2.84
N ALA A 322 16.23 8.60 -3.06
CA ALA A 322 16.92 9.67 -2.34
C ALA A 322 16.39 11.07 -2.72
N ASN A 323 16.01 11.25 -3.99
CA ASN A 323 15.47 12.51 -4.51
C ASN A 323 13.96 12.67 -4.27
N ASN A 324 13.20 11.57 -4.31
CA ASN A 324 11.78 11.52 -4.03
C ASN A 324 11.44 10.31 -3.14
N PRO A 325 11.51 10.45 -1.80
CA PRO A 325 11.36 9.32 -0.88
C PRO A 325 9.96 8.69 -0.89
N TRP A 326 8.96 9.37 -1.46
CA TRP A 326 7.60 8.87 -1.53
C TRP A 326 7.41 7.76 -2.57
N ILE A 327 8.33 7.64 -3.53
CA ILE A 327 8.28 6.59 -4.55
C ILE A 327 8.24 5.19 -3.95
N ILE A 328 8.89 4.99 -2.80
CA ILE A 328 8.93 3.70 -2.10
C ILE A 328 7.52 3.20 -1.80
N PHE A 329 6.61 4.12 -1.43
CA PHE A 329 5.21 3.81 -1.15
C PHE A 329 4.33 3.74 -2.39
N ALA A 330 4.74 4.39 -3.48
CA ALA A 330 4.02 4.28 -4.74
C ALA A 330 4.32 2.96 -5.42
N LEU A 331 5.55 2.43 -5.26
CA LEU A 331 6.07 1.23 -5.91
C LEU A 331 6.46 0.09 -4.93
N PRO A 332 5.61 -0.29 -3.96
CA PRO A 332 5.95 -1.32 -2.97
C PRO A 332 6.13 -2.73 -3.55
N GLY A 333 5.84 -2.95 -4.84
CA GLY A 333 6.14 -4.19 -5.54
C GLY A 333 7.61 -4.32 -5.97
N GLN A 334 8.37 -3.22 -6.03
CA GLN A 334 9.80 -3.26 -6.27
C GLN A 334 10.48 -4.03 -5.14
N PRO A 335 11.26 -5.10 -5.42
CA PRO A 335 11.83 -5.95 -4.37
C PRO A 335 12.59 -5.16 -3.28
N HIS A 336 13.40 -4.19 -3.70
CA HIS A 336 14.16 -3.31 -2.80
C HIS A 336 13.25 -2.46 -1.91
N TYR A 337 12.23 -1.81 -2.48
CA TYR A 337 11.30 -1.00 -1.70
C TYR A 337 10.45 -1.84 -0.76
N ARG A 338 9.99 -3.02 -1.22
CA ARG A 338 9.25 -3.96 -0.38
C ARG A 338 10.03 -4.40 0.84
N HIS A 339 11.30 -4.77 0.65
CA HIS A 339 12.17 -5.18 1.74
C HIS A 339 12.38 -4.03 2.74
N LEU A 340 12.68 -2.82 2.24
CA LEU A 340 12.83 -1.64 3.10
C LEU A 340 11.56 -1.30 3.88
N LEU A 341 10.40 -1.38 3.24
CA LEU A 341 9.11 -1.16 3.89
C LEU A 341 8.82 -2.25 4.92
N GLY A 342 9.05 -3.52 4.60
CA GLY A 342 8.87 -4.64 5.53
C GLY A 342 9.77 -4.53 6.76
N HIS A 343 11.03 -4.16 6.56
CA HIS A 343 12.01 -4.09 7.64
C HIS A 343 11.86 -2.81 8.50
N TYR A 344 11.82 -1.63 7.87
CA TYR A 344 11.80 -0.35 8.61
C TYR A 344 10.39 0.14 8.95
N LEU A 345 9.39 -0.24 8.16
CA LEU A 345 7.99 0.19 8.29
C LEU A 345 7.05 -1.04 8.29
N SER A 346 7.43 -2.10 9.01
CA SER A 346 6.56 -3.24 9.26
C SER A 346 5.26 -2.79 9.96
N PRO A 347 4.14 -3.49 9.71
CA PRO A 347 2.94 -3.34 10.52
C PRO A 347 3.25 -3.54 12.02
N PRO A 348 2.61 -2.76 12.92
CA PRO A 348 2.97 -2.75 14.33
C PRO A 348 2.67 -4.08 15.01
N MET A 349 1.56 -4.71 14.61
CA MET A 349 1.08 -5.98 15.14
C MET A 349 0.42 -6.81 14.03
N ILE A 350 0.69 -8.12 14.04
CA ILE A 350 0.09 -9.09 13.14
C ILE A 350 -0.40 -10.28 13.96
N ASN A 351 -1.71 -10.48 13.99
CA ASN A 351 -2.40 -11.55 14.69
C ASN A 351 -2.62 -12.72 13.74
N PHE A 352 -1.85 -13.79 13.92
CA PHE A 352 -2.10 -15.09 13.28
C PHE A 352 -2.99 -15.94 14.17
N LYS A 353 -3.54 -17.03 13.62
CA LYS A 353 -4.39 -17.96 14.37
C LYS A 353 -3.71 -18.56 15.61
N ASN A 354 -2.39 -18.76 15.57
CA ASN A 354 -1.59 -19.44 16.59
C ASN A 354 -0.50 -18.56 17.22
N PHE A 355 -0.30 -17.32 16.74
CA PHE A 355 0.83 -16.49 17.12
C PHE A 355 0.51 -15.00 16.93
N THR A 356 1.01 -14.13 17.80
CA THR A 356 0.97 -12.68 17.58
C THR A 356 2.38 -12.19 17.36
N TYR A 357 2.64 -11.64 16.17
CA TYR A 357 3.88 -10.95 15.86
C TYR A 357 3.73 -9.47 16.21
N SER A 358 4.65 -8.95 17.02
CA SER A 358 4.77 -7.53 17.31
C SER A 358 6.09 -7.05 16.72
N SER A 359 6.07 -6.01 15.91
CA SER A 359 7.34 -5.35 15.55
C SER A 359 7.93 -4.76 16.83
N ASP A 360 9.23 -4.97 17.10
CA ASP A 360 9.86 -4.31 18.25
C ASP A 360 10.18 -2.83 17.94
N LYS A 361 10.33 -2.06 19.02
CA LYS A 361 10.51 -0.60 18.96
C LYS A 361 11.95 -0.26 18.56
N VAL A 362 12.06 0.58 17.53
CA VAL A 362 13.30 1.20 17.01
C VAL A 362 14.37 0.16 16.60
N SER A 363 14.32 -0.32 15.35
CA SER A 363 15.57 -0.67 14.67
C SER A 363 16.42 0.59 14.62
N SER A 364 17.31 0.75 15.59
CA SER A 364 18.36 1.75 15.48
C SER A 364 19.16 1.36 14.25
N MET A 365 19.46 2.35 13.41
CA MET A 365 20.13 2.15 12.11
C MET A 365 21.50 1.44 12.24
N TRP A 366 22.00 1.22 13.46
CA TRP A 366 23.34 0.73 13.78
C TRP A 366 23.45 -0.19 15.02
N GLU A 367 22.38 -0.48 15.77
CA GLU A 367 22.45 -1.34 16.96
C GLU A 367 21.71 -2.66 16.69
N SER A 368 22.47 -3.72 16.42
CA SER A 368 22.00 -5.12 16.42
C SER A 368 21.95 -5.70 17.85
N GLY A 369 21.51 -4.90 18.83
CA GLY A 369 21.61 -5.26 20.24
C GLY A 369 20.39 -4.83 21.01
N ASP A 370 19.49 -5.79 21.25
CA ASP A 370 18.36 -5.66 22.16
C ASP A 370 18.86 -5.25 23.55
N LYS A 371 18.74 -3.97 23.89
CA LYS A 371 18.81 -3.56 25.28
C LYS A 371 17.42 -3.74 25.86
N ALA A 372 17.25 -4.82 26.62
CA ALA A 372 16.11 -5.02 27.52
C ALA A 372 16.00 -3.80 28.46
N SER A 373 15.05 -2.93 28.16
CA SER A 373 14.63 -1.86 29.05
C SER A 373 13.45 -2.37 29.87
N GLU A 374 13.64 -2.44 31.18
CA GLU A 374 12.76 -3.07 32.18
C GLU A 374 11.41 -2.34 32.41
N SER A 375 10.90 -1.54 31.46
CA SER A 375 9.60 -0.87 31.63
C SER A 375 8.82 -0.53 30.35
N HIS A 376 9.18 -1.06 29.17
CA HIS A 376 8.58 -0.58 27.93
C HIS A 376 7.26 -1.28 27.57
N VAL A 377 6.20 -0.48 27.56
CA VAL A 377 4.95 -0.73 26.84
C VAL A 377 5.29 -1.08 25.37
N THR A 378 4.99 -2.32 24.95
CA THR A 378 5.23 -2.83 23.58
C THR A 378 4.10 -2.42 22.63
N PHE A 379 4.30 -2.53 21.31
CA PHE A 379 3.19 -2.36 20.35
C PHE A 379 2.06 -3.36 20.62
N GLU A 380 2.38 -4.59 21.01
CA GLU A 380 1.40 -5.59 21.44
C GLU A 380 0.51 -5.08 22.58
N SER A 381 1.09 -4.56 23.67
CA SER A 381 0.29 -4.09 24.80
C SER A 381 -0.56 -2.87 24.46
N GLN A 382 -0.03 -1.93 23.66
CA GLN A 382 -0.79 -0.78 23.16
C GLN A 382 -1.93 -1.19 22.23
N SER A 383 -1.67 -2.14 21.34
CA SER A 383 -2.66 -2.62 20.37
C SER A 383 -3.78 -3.39 21.08
N ASN A 384 -3.44 -4.22 22.06
CA ASN A 384 -4.42 -4.94 22.88
C ASN A 384 -5.31 -3.98 23.68
N GLU A 385 -4.73 -2.94 24.29
CA GLU A 385 -5.51 -1.89 24.98
C GLU A 385 -6.43 -1.15 23.99
N LEU A 386 -5.90 -0.77 22.82
CA LEU A 386 -6.68 -0.12 21.78
C LEU A 386 -7.81 -1.01 21.26
N GLU A 387 -7.60 -2.30 21.07
CA GLU A 387 -8.64 -3.22 20.63
C GLU A 387 -9.82 -3.26 21.61
N ILE A 388 -9.55 -3.24 22.92
CA ILE A 388 -10.61 -3.18 23.94
C ILE A 388 -11.40 -1.88 23.80
N ARG A 389 -10.69 -0.75 23.67
CA ARG A 389 -11.29 0.59 23.49
C ARG A 389 -12.14 0.65 22.22
N ILE A 390 -11.62 0.13 21.10
CA ILE A 390 -12.30 0.07 19.80
C ILE A 390 -13.54 -0.82 19.91
N LYS A 391 -13.45 -2.03 20.48
CA LYS A 391 -14.59 -2.94 20.66
C LYS A 391 -15.72 -2.27 21.45
N ARG A 392 -15.37 -1.60 22.56
CA ARG A 392 -16.31 -0.82 23.37
C ARG A 392 -16.96 0.31 22.56
N PHE A 393 -16.16 1.08 21.83
CA PHE A 393 -16.67 2.14 20.97
C PHE A 393 -17.62 1.62 19.88
N ARG A 394 -17.27 0.54 19.17
CA ARG A 394 -18.13 -0.08 18.14
C ARG A 394 -19.43 -0.64 18.73
N ALA A 395 -19.38 -1.21 19.94
CA ALA A 395 -20.56 -1.65 20.68
C ALA A 395 -21.49 -0.47 21.00
N ALA A 396 -20.93 0.65 21.47
CA ALA A 396 -21.68 1.87 21.74
C ALA A 396 -22.27 2.51 20.48
N GLU A 397 -21.54 2.55 19.37
CA GLU A 397 -22.08 3.00 18.06
C GLU A 397 -23.29 2.16 17.63
N LYS A 398 -23.20 0.83 17.79
CA LYS A 398 -24.30 -0.09 17.48
C LYS A 398 -25.50 0.11 18.40
N ALA A 399 -25.27 0.33 19.69
CA ALA A 399 -26.36 0.62 20.63
C ALA A 399 -27.05 1.95 20.28
N HIS A 400 -26.27 2.99 20.00
CA HIS A 400 -26.77 4.30 19.61
C HIS A 400 -27.63 4.25 18.33
N SER A 401 -27.19 3.52 17.31
CA SER A 401 -27.94 3.38 16.05
C SER A 401 -29.27 2.63 16.21
N LEU A 402 -29.40 1.83 17.27
CA LEU A 402 -30.63 1.10 17.64
C LEU A 402 -31.49 1.87 18.65
N GLY A 403 -31.09 3.09 19.06
CA GLY A 403 -31.78 3.86 20.09
C GLY A 403 -31.68 3.27 21.50
N LEU A 404 -30.67 2.46 21.77
CA LEU A 404 -30.41 1.81 23.06
C LEU A 404 -29.38 2.62 23.89
N PRO A 405 -29.31 2.40 25.22
CA PRO A 405 -28.22 2.92 26.05
C PRO A 405 -26.84 2.47 25.52
N LEU A 406 -25.84 3.33 25.58
CA LEU A 406 -24.52 3.07 24.96
C LEU A 406 -23.79 1.82 25.49
N ASN A 407 -24.12 1.37 26.71
CA ASN A 407 -23.56 0.17 27.33
C ASN A 407 -24.39 -1.10 27.10
N ALA A 408 -25.37 -1.09 26.20
CA ALA A 408 -26.28 -2.22 25.99
C ALA A 408 -25.60 -3.51 25.48
N PHE A 409 -24.37 -3.41 24.96
CA PHE A 409 -23.61 -4.52 24.39
C PHE A 409 -22.21 -4.68 25.01
N GLU A 410 -21.94 -4.04 26.15
CA GLU A 410 -20.67 -4.15 26.88
C GLU A 410 -20.50 -5.50 27.60
#